data_AF-A0A7C8ZRW6-F1
#
_entry.id   AF-A0A7C8ZRW6-F1
#
_cell.length_a   1.000
_cell.length_b   1.000
_cell.length_c   1.000
_cell.angle_alpha   90.00
_cell.angle_beta   90.00
_cell.angle_gamma   90.00
#
_symmetry.space_group_name_H-M   'P 1'
#
loop_
_entity.id
_entity.type
_entity.pdbx_description
1 polymer ?
#
loop_
_entity_poly.entity_id
_entity_poly.type
_entity_poly.pdbx_seq_one_letter_code
_entity_poly.pdbx_strand_id
1 'polypeptide(L)'
;MGWWSKKSPRYAHRTAFEDAFRHMYGLPSNVDGLPPMPEDHGHWSALHSWVMPTSSFLEFIMFSRIFADSLDALHSNTGETTECLLGFSEPEKRHCYCRVLEILINVWAYHSARRMVYIDPHSGMLEEQHPVAQRHGFMWAKYFNFTLLKGMDEDLAEAADDGDFQRDAWLWPLTGEVHWQGIYEREREERYRLKMDKKRKIKEKLLERMKYGYRQKSLGR
;
A
#
# COMPACT_ATOMS: atom_id res chain seq x y z
N MET A 1 -24.48 -17.98 36.10
CA MET A 1 -24.05 -16.60 36.43
C MET A 1 -22.54 -16.66 36.61
N GLY A 2 -21.65 -16.22 35.72
CA GLY A 2 -21.72 -15.08 34.81
C GLY A 2 -20.51 -14.19 35.12
N TRP A 3 -19.30 -14.65 34.80
CA TRP A 3 -18.06 -13.85 34.87
C TRP A 3 -17.20 -14.16 33.64
N TRP A 4 -17.70 -13.74 32.48
CA TRP A 4 -16.87 -13.40 31.33
C TRP A 4 -17.04 -11.90 31.14
N SER A 5 -15.99 -11.11 31.36
CA SER A 5 -15.73 -9.87 30.60
C SER A 5 -14.61 -9.08 31.25
N LYS A 6 -13.43 -9.14 30.62
CA LYS A 6 -12.50 -8.04 30.37
C LYS A 6 -11.30 -8.64 29.66
N LYS A 7 -11.36 -8.74 28.33
CA LYS A 7 -10.16 -9.00 27.51
C LYS A 7 -9.19 -7.84 27.79
N SER A 8 -7.96 -8.16 28.19
CA SER A 8 -6.95 -7.14 28.48
C SER A 8 -6.68 -6.29 27.21
N PRO A 9 -6.52 -4.96 27.31
CA PRO A 9 -6.35 -4.10 26.14
C PRO A 9 -5.09 -4.42 25.31
N ARG A 10 -4.10 -5.14 25.88
CA ARG A 10 -2.96 -5.70 25.13
C ARG A 10 -3.37 -6.81 24.15
N TYR A 11 -4.54 -7.42 24.30
CA TYR A 11 -5.00 -8.46 23.37
C TYR A 11 -5.73 -7.86 22.15
N ALA A 12 -6.37 -6.71 22.29
CA ALA A 12 -7.21 -6.13 21.23
C ALA A 12 -6.40 -5.64 20.01
N HIS A 13 -5.28 -4.91 20.22
CA HIS A 13 -4.44 -4.42 19.13
C HIS A 13 -3.75 -5.54 18.35
N ARG A 14 -3.35 -6.61 19.06
CA ARG A 14 -2.78 -7.80 18.46
C ARG A 14 -3.81 -8.48 17.56
N THR A 15 -5.03 -8.66 18.06
CA THR A 15 -6.14 -9.19 17.26
C THR A 15 -6.43 -8.32 16.03
N ALA A 16 -6.44 -6.98 16.15
CA ALA A 16 -6.67 -6.10 15.01
C ALA A 16 -5.60 -6.21 13.92
N PHE A 17 -4.31 -6.24 14.30
CA PHE A 17 -3.23 -6.50 13.36
C PHE A 17 -3.39 -7.87 12.71
N GLU A 18 -3.67 -8.88 13.53
CA GLU A 18 -3.80 -10.25 13.08
C GLU A 18 -4.94 -10.41 12.06
N ASP A 19 -6.11 -9.85 12.37
CA ASP A 19 -7.28 -9.88 11.50
C ASP A 19 -7.07 -9.10 10.21
N ALA A 20 -6.39 -7.95 10.27
CA ALA A 20 -6.06 -7.17 9.07
C ALA A 20 -5.08 -7.92 8.16
N PHE A 21 -4.09 -8.60 8.76
CA PHE A 21 -3.15 -9.43 8.01
C PHE A 21 -3.83 -10.66 7.40
N ARG A 22 -4.76 -11.31 8.13
CA ARG A 22 -5.56 -12.41 7.57
C ARG A 22 -6.40 -11.94 6.39
N HIS A 23 -7.09 -10.81 6.56
CA HIS A 23 -7.89 -10.19 5.51
C HIS A 23 -7.04 -9.89 4.26
N MET A 24 -5.89 -9.23 4.45
CA MET A 24 -4.96 -8.91 3.38
C MET A 24 -4.58 -10.13 2.52
N TYR A 25 -4.23 -11.26 3.13
CA TYR A 25 -3.77 -12.44 2.41
C TYR A 25 -4.87 -13.48 2.16
N GLY A 26 -6.14 -13.18 2.45
CA GLY A 26 -7.25 -14.13 2.31
C GLY A 26 -7.09 -15.40 3.18
N LEU A 27 -6.46 -15.27 4.35
CA LEU A 27 -6.17 -16.41 5.21
C LEU A 27 -7.39 -16.84 6.04
N PRO A 28 -7.62 -18.16 6.20
CA PRO A 28 -8.65 -18.67 7.11
C PRO A 28 -8.44 -18.21 8.57
N SER A 29 -9.55 -18.09 9.32
CA SER A 29 -9.53 -17.64 10.73
C SER A 29 -8.81 -18.59 11.69
N ASN A 30 -8.61 -19.85 11.31
CA ASN A 30 -7.92 -20.87 12.10
C ASN A 30 -6.40 -20.91 11.87
N VAL A 31 -5.85 -20.02 11.03
CA VAL A 31 -4.40 -19.89 10.88
C VAL A 31 -3.86 -19.13 12.10
N ASP A 32 -3.24 -19.89 13.00
CA ASP A 32 -2.49 -19.38 14.14
C ASP A 32 -1.04 -19.11 13.70
N GLY A 33 -0.55 -17.90 13.99
CA GLY A 33 0.79 -17.46 13.62
C GLY A 33 0.75 -16.37 12.55
N LEU A 34 0.83 -15.14 13.02
CA LEU A 34 0.99 -13.95 12.19
C LEU A 34 2.28 -13.29 12.64
N PRO A 35 2.97 -12.55 11.77
CA PRO A 35 4.32 -12.08 12.05
C PRO A 35 4.31 -11.30 13.38
N PRO A 36 4.89 -11.84 14.47
CA PRO A 36 4.79 -11.18 15.75
C PRO A 36 5.62 -9.90 15.71
N MET A 37 5.23 -8.92 16.53
CA MET A 37 6.15 -7.83 16.85
C MET A 37 7.39 -8.45 17.48
N PRO A 38 8.60 -8.17 17.00
CA PRO A 38 9.78 -8.83 17.51
C PRO A 38 10.15 -8.25 18.87
N GLU A 39 10.57 -9.12 19.79
CA GLU A 39 10.77 -8.78 21.21
C GLU A 39 12.24 -8.44 21.55
N ASP A 40 13.14 -8.39 20.58
CA ASP A 40 14.55 -8.11 20.86
C ASP A 40 14.80 -6.63 21.22
N HIS A 41 15.87 -6.38 21.97
CA HIS A 41 16.19 -5.09 22.59
C HIS A 41 16.74 -4.02 21.61
N GLY A 42 16.57 -4.19 20.30
CA GLY A 42 17.09 -3.24 19.31
C GLY A 42 16.22 -2.00 19.15
N HIS A 43 16.68 -1.08 18.29
CA HIS A 43 15.96 0.15 17.99
C HIS A 43 14.77 -0.15 17.07
N TRP A 44 13.56 0.00 17.60
CA TRP A 44 12.31 -0.13 16.84
C TRP A 44 11.77 1.23 16.39
N SER A 45 11.08 1.21 15.26
CA SER A 45 11.14 2.24 14.22
C SER A 45 10.52 3.61 14.44
N ALA A 46 9.56 3.77 15.36
CA ALA A 46 8.62 4.90 15.27
C ALA A 46 9.29 6.29 15.33
N LEU A 47 10.50 6.36 15.88
CA LEU A 47 11.23 7.61 16.14
C LEU A 47 12.67 7.60 15.59
N HIS A 48 12.97 6.69 14.67
CA HIS A 48 14.33 6.50 14.16
C HIS A 48 14.40 6.64 12.63
N SER A 49 15.54 7.12 12.12
CA SER A 49 15.80 7.26 10.69
C SER A 49 16.38 5.97 10.12
N TRP A 50 15.81 5.47 9.01
CA TRP A 50 16.19 4.20 8.41
C TRP A 50 16.55 4.34 6.94
N VAL A 51 17.55 3.58 6.51
CA VAL A 51 17.92 3.39 5.10
C VAL A 51 17.56 1.98 4.67
N MET A 52 16.99 1.90 3.47
CA MET A 52 16.77 0.65 2.76
C MET A 52 17.07 0.81 1.27
N PRO A 53 17.46 -0.26 0.58
CA PRO A 53 17.54 -0.27 -0.88
C PRO A 53 16.20 0.13 -1.51
N THR A 54 16.24 0.82 -2.66
CA THR A 54 15.02 1.27 -3.35
C THR A 54 14.05 0.12 -3.65
N SER A 55 14.53 -1.06 -4.01
CA SER A 55 13.69 -2.23 -4.23
C SER A 55 12.92 -2.64 -2.96
N SER A 56 13.61 -2.69 -1.82
CA SER A 56 12.99 -3.00 -0.53
C SER A 56 11.99 -1.93 -0.10
N PHE A 57 12.25 -0.67 -0.44
CA PHE A 57 11.31 0.43 -0.18
C PHE A 57 10.02 0.29 -0.98
N LEU A 58 10.12 -0.05 -2.27
CA LEU A 58 8.92 -0.28 -3.09
C LEU A 58 8.09 -1.43 -2.55
N GLU A 59 8.72 -2.53 -2.15
CA GLU A 59 8.01 -3.65 -1.51
C GLU A 59 7.35 -3.25 -0.19
N PHE A 60 8.03 -2.46 0.64
CA PHE A 60 7.47 -1.92 1.87
C PHE A 60 6.24 -1.04 1.61
N ILE A 61 6.28 -0.19 0.59
CA ILE A 61 5.15 0.68 0.22
C ILE A 61 3.95 -0.15 -0.26
N MET A 62 4.17 -1.15 -1.12
CA MET A 62 3.11 -2.07 -1.57
C MET A 62 2.48 -2.79 -0.36
N PHE A 63 3.30 -3.41 0.49
CA PHE A 63 2.83 -4.05 1.72
C PHE A 63 2.02 -3.08 2.60
N SER A 64 2.55 -1.89 2.85
CA SER A 64 1.93 -0.89 3.74
C SER A 64 0.58 -0.43 3.23
N ARG A 65 0.46 -0.20 1.92
CA ARG A 65 -0.78 0.23 1.27
C ARG A 65 -1.86 -0.84 1.39
N ILE A 66 -1.54 -2.07 1.02
CA ILE A 66 -2.49 -3.18 1.04
C ILE A 66 -2.95 -3.46 2.48
N PHE A 67 -2.01 -3.43 3.44
CA PHE A 67 -2.34 -3.62 4.85
C PHE A 67 -3.24 -2.52 5.39
N ALA A 68 -2.96 -1.25 5.05
CA ALA A 68 -3.79 -0.12 5.48
C ALA A 68 -5.23 -0.25 4.95
N ASP A 69 -5.39 -0.66 3.69
CA ASP A 69 -6.70 -0.97 3.12
C ASP A 69 -7.41 -2.10 3.89
N SER A 70 -6.69 -3.18 4.21
CA SER A 70 -7.24 -4.30 4.97
C SER A 70 -7.62 -3.94 6.40
N LEU A 71 -6.86 -3.05 7.05
CA LEU A 71 -7.17 -2.54 8.38
C LEU A 71 -8.41 -1.64 8.37
N ASP A 72 -8.57 -0.78 7.36
CA ASP A 72 -9.74 0.07 7.18
C ASP A 72 -11.02 -0.75 6.98
N ALA A 73 -10.92 -1.87 6.24
CA ALA A 73 -12.01 -2.83 6.06
C ALA A 73 -12.61 -3.34 7.39
N LEU A 74 -11.76 -3.49 8.42
CA LEU A 74 -12.22 -3.92 9.74
C LEU A 74 -13.00 -2.82 10.47
N HIS A 75 -12.73 -1.55 10.17
CA HIS A 75 -13.37 -0.39 10.80
C HIS A 75 -14.81 -0.19 10.31
N SER A 76 -15.09 -0.50 9.04
CA SER A 76 -16.44 -0.39 8.46
C SER A 76 -17.48 -1.29 9.15
N ASN A 77 -17.04 -2.37 9.78
CA ASN A 77 -17.92 -3.33 10.46
C ASN A 77 -18.31 -2.92 11.89
N THR A 78 -17.63 -1.93 12.49
CA THR A 78 -17.77 -1.64 13.92
C THR A 78 -18.76 -0.53 14.28
N GLY A 79 -19.29 0.24 13.33
CA GLY A 79 -20.35 1.25 13.54
C GLY A 79 -20.01 2.46 14.44
N GLU A 80 -18.94 2.37 15.23
CA GLU A 80 -18.41 3.39 16.13
C GLU A 80 -16.97 3.74 15.71
N THR A 81 -16.80 4.76 14.89
CA THR A 81 -15.51 5.00 14.20
C THR A 81 -14.92 6.36 14.53
N THR A 82 -14.17 6.44 15.63
CA THR A 82 -13.19 7.53 15.88
C THR A 82 -11.90 7.08 16.57
N GLU A 83 -11.80 5.85 17.09
CA GLU A 83 -10.61 5.38 17.80
C GLU A 83 -9.74 4.42 16.98
N CYS A 84 -8.42 4.53 17.13
CA CYS A 84 -7.44 3.68 16.44
C CYS A 84 -7.50 2.21 16.90
N LEU A 85 -7.78 1.27 15.98
CA LEU A 85 -7.83 -0.17 16.28
C LEU A 85 -6.48 -0.74 16.79
N LEU A 86 -5.37 -0.15 16.37
CA LEU A 86 -4.02 -0.57 16.75
C LEU A 86 -3.48 0.15 18.00
N GLY A 87 -4.20 1.15 18.50
CA GLY A 87 -3.81 1.94 19.67
C GLY A 87 -4.18 1.27 20.98
N PHE A 88 -3.22 1.16 21.90
CA PHE A 88 -3.45 0.68 23.26
C PHE A 88 -3.68 1.84 24.23
N SER A 89 -2.85 2.87 24.16
CA SER A 89 -2.91 4.05 25.04
C SER A 89 -3.69 5.21 24.41
N GLU A 90 -4.18 6.14 25.23
CA GLU A 90 -4.84 7.35 24.73
C GLU A 90 -4.00 8.16 23.71
N PRO A 91 -2.69 8.38 23.93
CA PRO A 91 -1.84 9.00 22.92
C PRO A 91 -1.76 8.21 21.61
N GLU A 92 -1.63 6.89 21.66
CA GLU A 92 -1.60 6.04 20.45
C GLU A 92 -2.92 6.08 19.69
N LYS A 93 -4.04 6.11 20.41
CA LYS A 93 -5.37 6.25 19.80
C LYS A 93 -5.52 7.59 19.08
N ARG A 94 -5.01 8.69 19.66
CA ARG A 94 -5.01 10.03 19.05
C ARG A 94 -4.06 10.14 17.86
N HIS A 95 -2.94 9.43 17.89
CA HIS A 95 -1.91 9.45 16.85
C HIS A 95 -1.86 8.13 16.07
N CYS A 96 -3.03 7.71 15.56
CA CYS A 96 -3.19 6.40 14.93
C CYS A 96 -2.20 6.15 13.78
N TYR A 97 -1.92 7.16 12.96
CA TYR A 97 -0.98 7.04 11.84
C TYR A 97 0.44 6.68 12.31
N CYS A 98 0.91 7.26 13.43
CA CYS A 98 2.21 6.91 14.02
C CYS A 98 2.22 5.43 14.41
N ARG A 99 1.14 4.96 15.02
CA ARG A 99 1.01 3.60 15.51
C ARG A 99 0.94 2.59 14.36
N VAL A 100 0.17 2.89 13.33
CA VAL A 100 0.11 2.09 12.09
C VAL A 100 1.48 2.00 11.45
N LEU A 101 2.16 3.14 11.27
CA LEU A 101 3.48 3.19 10.65
C LEU A 101 4.51 2.39 11.44
N GLU A 102 4.58 2.58 12.76
CA GLU A 102 5.46 1.83 13.67
C GLU A 102 5.30 0.32 13.49
N ILE A 103 4.06 -0.16 13.49
CA ILE A 103 3.78 -1.59 13.35
C ILE A 103 4.25 -2.10 11.99
N LEU A 104 3.89 -1.40 10.92
CA LEU A 104 4.19 -1.79 9.54
C LEU A 104 5.69 -1.94 9.32
N ILE A 105 6.46 -0.92 9.66
CA ILE A 105 7.90 -0.93 9.41
C ILE A 105 8.63 -1.91 10.34
N ASN A 106 8.16 -2.15 11.58
CA ASN A 106 8.78 -3.15 12.47
C ASN A 106 8.54 -4.57 11.96
N VAL A 107 7.30 -4.87 11.58
CA VAL A 107 6.92 -6.15 10.96
C VAL A 107 7.70 -6.36 9.68
N TRP A 108 7.75 -5.36 8.81
CA TRP A 108 8.53 -5.39 7.58
C TRP A 108 10.01 -5.62 7.87
N ALA A 109 10.61 -4.82 8.75
CA ALA A 109 12.04 -4.86 9.07
C ALA A 109 12.45 -6.27 9.45
N TYR A 110 11.70 -6.90 10.36
CA TYR A 110 12.07 -8.20 10.90
C TYR A 110 11.75 -9.35 9.97
N HIS A 111 10.55 -9.36 9.39
CA HIS A 111 10.02 -10.55 8.72
C HIS A 111 10.29 -10.62 7.23
N SER A 112 10.60 -9.48 6.60
CA SER A 112 10.82 -9.43 5.16
C SER A 112 12.14 -10.07 4.75
N ALA A 113 13.07 -10.39 5.65
CA ALA A 113 14.43 -10.80 5.30
C ALA A 113 15.23 -9.76 4.49
N ARG A 114 14.81 -8.48 4.51
CA ARG A 114 15.57 -7.37 3.92
C ARG A 114 16.48 -6.76 4.97
N ARG A 115 17.60 -6.21 4.50
CA ARG A 115 18.53 -5.41 5.32
C ARG A 115 17.92 -4.04 5.57
N MET A 116 18.01 -3.57 6.81
CA MET A 116 17.64 -2.21 7.20
C MET A 116 18.76 -1.62 8.05
N VAL A 117 19.10 -0.37 7.81
CA VAL A 117 20.24 0.30 8.46
C VAL A 117 19.72 1.53 9.18
N TYR A 118 19.96 1.60 10.48
CA TYR A 118 19.69 2.77 11.29
C TYR A 118 20.69 3.88 10.94
N ILE A 119 20.20 5.11 10.84
CA ILE A 119 21.04 6.32 10.78
C ILE A 119 20.87 7.10 12.08
N ASP A 120 21.96 7.40 12.76
CA ASP A 120 21.96 8.44 13.78
C ASP A 120 21.84 9.82 13.09
N PRO A 121 20.75 10.58 13.32
CA PRO A 121 20.54 11.87 12.66
C PRO A 121 21.54 12.96 13.10
N HIS A 122 22.23 12.80 14.23
CA HIS A 122 23.21 13.78 14.72
C HIS A 122 24.61 13.49 14.18
N SER A 123 25.04 12.23 14.22
CA SER A 123 26.40 11.85 13.81
C SER A 123 26.49 11.39 12.35
N GLY A 124 25.36 11.00 11.74
CA GLY A 124 25.31 10.36 10.43
C GLY A 124 25.82 8.92 10.41
N MET A 125 26.13 8.34 11.58
CA MET A 125 26.61 6.96 11.67
C MET A 125 25.54 5.97 11.25
N LEU A 126 25.99 4.93 10.52
CA LEU A 126 25.14 3.88 9.99
C LEU A 126 25.39 2.58 10.75
N GLU A 127 24.33 1.96 11.26
CA GLU A 127 24.41 0.67 11.95
C GLU A 127 23.28 -0.25 11.49
N GLU A 128 23.62 -1.49 11.14
CA GLU A 128 22.61 -2.49 10.85
C GLU A 128 22.00 -3.00 12.15
N GLN A 129 20.74 -2.66 12.38
CA GLN A 129 19.95 -3.17 13.50
C GLN A 129 19.23 -4.45 13.06
N HIS A 130 19.16 -5.43 13.97
CA HIS A 130 18.54 -6.75 13.74
C HIS A 130 19.08 -7.47 12.48
N PRO A 131 20.37 -7.83 12.44
CA PRO A 131 20.99 -8.44 11.26
C PRO A 131 20.20 -9.64 10.72
N VAL A 132 20.10 -9.74 9.39
CA VAL A 132 19.30 -10.79 8.73
C VAL A 132 19.70 -12.20 9.19
N ALA A 133 21.00 -12.43 9.42
CA ALA A 133 21.53 -13.70 9.90
C ALA A 133 20.97 -14.12 11.28
N GLN A 134 20.67 -13.15 12.16
CA GLN A 134 20.15 -13.42 13.50
C GLN A 134 18.65 -13.74 13.50
N ARG A 135 17.94 -13.33 12.45
CA ARG A 135 16.48 -13.56 12.31
C ARG A 135 16.16 -14.86 11.57
N HIS A 136 17.16 -15.54 11.02
CA HIS A 136 16.98 -16.75 10.23
C HIS A 136 16.18 -17.81 11.00
N GLY A 137 15.15 -18.38 10.36
CA GLY A 137 14.22 -19.35 10.97
C GLY A 137 13.00 -18.73 11.67
N PHE A 138 13.03 -17.45 12.01
CA PHE A 138 11.90 -16.72 12.63
C PHE A 138 11.18 -15.78 11.66
N MET A 139 11.75 -15.53 10.48
CA MET A 139 11.22 -14.62 9.47
C MET A 139 10.05 -15.23 8.69
N TRP A 140 9.08 -14.38 8.35
CA TRP A 140 7.90 -14.73 7.57
C TRP A 140 8.03 -14.29 6.11
N ALA A 141 9.23 -14.45 5.54
CA ALA A 141 9.63 -13.86 4.26
C ALA A 141 8.73 -14.21 3.06
N LYS A 142 8.03 -15.36 3.11
CA LYS A 142 7.10 -15.78 2.06
C LYS A 142 5.95 -14.80 1.83
N TYR A 143 5.50 -14.11 2.87
CA TYR A 143 4.43 -13.11 2.78
C TYR A 143 4.93 -11.79 2.19
N PHE A 144 6.23 -11.51 2.29
CA PHE A 144 6.84 -10.28 1.80
C PHE A 144 7.57 -10.50 0.46
N ASN A 145 7.13 -11.46 -0.34
CA ASN A 145 7.69 -11.71 -1.67
C ASN A 145 7.26 -10.61 -2.65
N PHE A 146 8.19 -10.09 -3.45
CA PHE A 146 7.90 -9.03 -4.42
C PHE A 146 6.78 -9.40 -5.38
N THR A 147 6.83 -10.59 -5.99
CA THR A 147 5.83 -11.03 -6.96
C THR A 147 4.44 -11.15 -6.33
N LEU A 148 4.38 -11.63 -5.09
CA LEU A 148 3.12 -11.70 -4.34
C LEU A 148 2.56 -10.30 -4.05
N LEU A 149 3.37 -9.42 -3.45
CA LEU A 149 2.95 -8.07 -3.11
C LEU A 149 2.55 -7.28 -4.36
N LYS A 150 3.32 -7.41 -5.45
CA LYS A 150 3.04 -6.72 -6.70
C LYS A 150 1.73 -7.21 -7.34
N GLY A 151 1.48 -8.52 -7.36
CA GLY A 151 0.21 -9.06 -7.85
C GLY A 151 -0.97 -8.55 -7.05
N MET A 152 -0.90 -8.60 -5.71
CA MET A 152 -1.96 -8.09 -4.84
C MET A 152 -2.20 -6.58 -5.00
N ASP A 153 -1.14 -5.79 -5.18
CA ASP A 153 -1.21 -4.33 -5.43
C ASP A 153 -1.86 -4.02 -6.79
N GLU A 154 -1.59 -4.84 -7.81
CA GLU A 154 -2.21 -4.72 -9.14
C GLU A 154 -3.67 -5.17 -9.15
N ASP A 155 -4.02 -6.28 -8.48
CA ASP A 155 -5.38 -6.80 -8.39
C ASP A 155 -6.32 -5.77 -7.72
N LEU A 156 -5.86 -5.09 -6.66
CA LEU A 156 -6.63 -4.04 -6.00
C LEU A 156 -6.78 -2.79 -6.86
N ALA A 157 -5.76 -2.46 -7.67
CA ALA A 157 -5.82 -1.34 -8.60
C ALA A 157 -6.80 -1.63 -9.76
N GLU A 158 -6.79 -2.85 -10.29
CA GLU A 158 -7.74 -3.33 -11.30
C GLU A 158 -9.17 -3.29 -10.78
N ALA A 159 -9.43 -3.85 -9.58
CA ALA A 159 -10.76 -3.85 -8.97
C ALA A 159 -11.31 -2.41 -8.77
N ALA A 160 -10.46 -1.49 -8.34
CA ALA A 160 -10.83 -0.09 -8.18
C ALA A 160 -11.14 0.61 -9.53
N ASP A 161 -10.41 0.27 -10.59
CA ASP A 161 -10.62 0.77 -11.95
C ASP A 161 -11.91 0.24 -12.60
N ASP A 162 -12.24 -1.02 -12.35
CA ASP A 162 -13.45 -1.68 -12.88
C ASP A 162 -14.72 -1.32 -12.08
N GLY A 163 -14.55 -0.67 -10.92
CA GLY A 163 -15.64 -0.35 -10.01
C GLY A 163 -16.21 -1.59 -9.31
N ASP A 164 -15.43 -2.67 -9.23
CA ASP A 164 -15.77 -3.89 -8.49
C ASP A 164 -15.45 -3.72 -7.00
N PHE A 165 -16.11 -2.73 -6.39
CA PHE A 165 -15.92 -2.42 -4.98
C PHE A 165 -16.53 -3.52 -4.12
N GLN A 166 -15.69 -4.31 -3.45
CA GLN A 166 -16.16 -5.32 -2.50
C GLN A 166 -16.79 -4.71 -1.23
N ARG A 167 -16.63 -3.40 -0.99
CA ARG A 167 -17.14 -2.68 0.19
C ARG A 167 -17.34 -1.19 -0.06
N ASP A 168 -18.23 -0.56 0.72
CA ASP A 168 -18.59 0.87 0.60
C ASP A 168 -17.45 1.83 0.98
N ALA A 169 -16.61 1.45 1.95
CA ALA A 169 -15.44 2.21 2.37
C ALA A 169 -14.19 1.55 1.81
N TRP A 170 -13.63 2.09 0.73
CA TRP A 170 -12.47 1.54 0.04
C TRP A 170 -11.36 2.60 -0.04
N LEU A 171 -10.14 2.28 0.41
CA LEU A 171 -9.06 3.29 0.48
C LEU A 171 -8.36 3.51 -0.85
N TRP A 172 -8.48 2.61 -1.81
CA TRP A 172 -8.03 2.90 -3.18
C TRP A 172 -8.98 3.81 -3.96
N PRO A 173 -8.46 4.66 -4.85
CA PRO A 173 -7.04 4.89 -5.16
C PRO A 173 -6.36 5.96 -4.25
N LEU A 174 -6.97 6.31 -3.11
CA LEU A 174 -6.50 7.38 -2.22
C LEU A 174 -5.14 7.08 -1.58
N THR A 175 -4.73 5.82 -1.54
CA THR A 175 -3.41 5.37 -1.06
C THR A 175 -2.29 5.58 -2.09
N GLY A 176 -2.60 6.13 -3.26
CA GLY A 176 -1.68 6.51 -4.32
C GLY A 176 -1.89 5.72 -5.61
N GLU A 177 -1.37 6.27 -6.72
CA GLU A 177 -1.52 5.66 -8.04
C GLU A 177 -0.66 4.39 -8.17
N VAL A 178 -1.22 3.36 -8.78
CA VAL A 178 -0.52 2.11 -9.12
C VAL A 178 -0.66 1.85 -10.60
N HIS A 179 0.49 1.74 -11.26
CA HIS A 179 0.53 1.32 -12.64
C HIS A 179 0.42 -0.21 -12.72
N TRP A 180 -0.66 -0.67 -13.34
CA TRP A 180 -0.92 -2.06 -13.68
C TRP A 180 -1.18 -2.17 -15.20
N GLN A 181 -1.26 -3.42 -15.69
CA GLN A 181 -1.32 -3.71 -17.12
C GLN A 181 -2.45 -2.97 -17.86
N GLY A 182 -3.65 -2.87 -17.28
CA GLY A 182 -4.80 -2.19 -17.88
C GLY A 182 -4.64 -0.68 -18.04
N ILE A 183 -3.84 0.00 -17.22
CA ILE A 183 -3.49 1.41 -17.45
C ILE A 183 -2.67 1.54 -18.73
N TYR A 184 -1.65 0.70 -18.91
CA TYR A 184 -0.83 0.71 -20.12
C TYR A 184 -1.64 0.40 -21.38
N GLU A 185 -2.62 -0.51 -21.28
CA GLU A 185 -3.54 -0.84 -22.38
C GLU A 185 -4.47 0.32 -22.72
N ARG A 186 -5.11 0.94 -21.71
CA ARG A 186 -5.95 2.14 -21.90
C ARG A 186 -5.17 3.31 -22.52
N GLU A 187 -3.98 3.61 -22.01
CA GLU A 187 -3.11 4.64 -22.61
C GLU A 187 -2.75 4.32 -24.07
N ARG A 188 -2.47 3.05 -24.35
CA ARG A 188 -2.13 2.60 -25.71
C ARG A 188 -3.31 2.80 -26.65
N GLU A 189 -4.51 2.41 -26.24
CA GLU A 189 -5.75 2.60 -27.01
C GLU A 189 -6.04 4.09 -27.25
N GLU A 190 -5.89 4.95 -26.25
CA GLU A 190 -6.01 6.41 -26.39
C GLU A 190 -5.05 6.97 -27.43
N ARG A 191 -3.78 6.57 -27.37
CA ARG A 191 -2.79 6.97 -28.37
C ARG A 191 -3.19 6.50 -29.78
N TYR A 192 -3.78 5.32 -29.92
CA TYR A 192 -4.32 4.86 -31.22
C TYR A 192 -5.54 5.68 -31.67
N ARG A 193 -6.49 5.97 -30.79
CA ARG A 193 -7.66 6.81 -31.09
C ARG A 193 -7.25 8.21 -31.56
N LEU A 194 -6.32 8.85 -30.86
CA LEU A 194 -5.77 10.16 -31.24
C LEU A 194 -5.07 10.13 -32.61
N LYS A 195 -4.31 9.07 -32.90
CA LYS A 195 -3.68 8.89 -34.22
C LYS A 195 -4.72 8.76 -35.34
N MET A 196 -5.80 8.02 -35.12
CA MET A 196 -6.87 7.83 -36.11
C MET A 196 -7.67 9.11 -36.34
N ASP A 197 -8.00 9.86 -35.28
CA ASP A 197 -8.67 11.16 -35.39
C ASP A 197 -7.79 12.17 -36.14
N LYS A 198 -6.48 12.21 -35.85
CA LYS A 198 -5.53 13.05 -36.59
C LYS A 198 -5.50 12.69 -38.08
N LYS A 199 -5.49 11.41 -38.43
CA LYS A 199 -5.56 10.95 -39.83
C LYS A 199 -6.87 11.37 -40.51
N ARG A 200 -8.01 11.22 -39.82
CA ARG A 200 -9.33 11.65 -40.31
C ARG A 200 -9.35 13.15 -40.59
N LYS A 201 -8.96 13.97 -39.62
CA LYS A 201 -8.90 15.44 -39.75
C LYS A 201 -7.96 15.90 -40.87
N ILE A 202 -6.84 15.21 -41.09
CA ILE A 202 -5.93 15.51 -42.21
C ILE A 202 -6.60 15.20 -43.55
N LYS A 203 -7.30 14.07 -43.66
CA LYS A 203 -8.02 13.68 -44.89
C LYS A 203 -9.16 14.65 -45.21
N GLU A 204 -9.93 15.05 -44.20
CA GLU A 204 -10.98 16.07 -44.34
C GLU A 204 -10.42 17.41 -44.80
N LYS A 205 -9.34 17.89 -44.17
CA LYS A 205 -8.65 19.13 -44.59
C LYS A 205 -8.14 19.04 -46.04
N LEU A 206 -7.65 17.88 -46.48
CA LEU A 206 -7.20 17.69 -47.85
C LEU A 206 -8.37 17.74 -48.84
N LEU A 207 -9.48 17.09 -48.51
CA LEU A 207 -10.70 17.11 -49.33
C LEU A 207 -11.29 18.52 -49.42
N GLU A 208 -11.33 19.27 -48.33
CA GLU A 208 -11.76 20.67 -48.35
C GLU A 208 -10.86 21.54 -49.25
N ARG A 209 -9.53 21.35 -49.18
CA ARG A 209 -8.58 22.06 -50.06
C ARG A 209 -8.79 21.73 -51.54
N MET A 210 -9.12 20.48 -51.87
CA MET A 210 -9.43 20.08 -53.25
C MET A 210 -10.75 20.69 -53.75
N LYS A 211 -11.77 20.76 -52.88
CA LYS A 211 -13.11 21.24 -53.24
C LYS A 211 -13.23 22.77 -53.31
N TYR A 212 -12.56 23.48 -52.40
CA TYR A 212 -12.72 24.92 -52.23
C TYR A 212 -11.41 25.71 -52.44
N GLY A 213 -10.31 25.04 -52.79
CA GLY A 213 -8.99 25.66 -52.93
C GLY A 213 -8.33 25.99 -51.57
N TYR A 214 -7.16 26.62 -51.62
CA TYR A 214 -6.45 27.05 -50.42
C TYR A 214 -7.05 28.36 -49.87
N ARG A 215 -7.91 28.29 -48.85
CA ARG A 215 -8.37 29.48 -48.12
C ARG A 215 -7.28 29.97 -47.17
N GLN A 216 -6.39 30.83 -47.68
CA GLN A 216 -5.42 31.53 -46.84
C GLN A 216 -6.16 32.57 -46.00
N LYS A 217 -6.13 32.43 -44.67
CA LYS A 217 -6.57 33.53 -43.79
C LYS A 217 -5.62 34.71 -44.02
N SER A 218 -6.16 35.89 -44.32
CA SER A 218 -5.37 37.10 -44.41
C SER A 218 -4.67 37.33 -43.07
N LEU A 219 -3.37 37.61 -43.12
CA LEU A 219 -2.61 38.08 -41.96
C LEU A 219 -3.03 39.53 -41.68
N GLY A 220 -4.20 39.74 -41.07
CA GLY A 220 -4.64 41.07 -40.64
C GLY A 220 -6.15 41.22 -40.46
N ARG A 221 -6.57 41.51 -39.23
CA ARG A 221 -6.94 42.88 -38.84
C ARG A 221 -6.38 43.17 -37.45
#